data_AF-A0A4Q6F8E1-F1
#
_entry.id   AF-A0A4Q6F8E1-F1
#
_cell.length_a   1.000
_cell.length_b   1.000
_cell.length_c   1.000
_cell.angle_alpha   90.00
_cell.angle_beta   90.00
_cell.angle_gamma   90.00
#
_symmetry.space_group_name_H-M   'P 1'
#
loop_
_entity.id
_entity.type
_entity.pdbx_description
1 polymer ?
#
loop_
_entity_poly.entity_id
_entity_poly.type
_entity_poly.pdbx_seq_one_letter_code
_entity_poly.pdbx_strand_id
1 'polypeptide(L)'
;MARTLFKSLSVLPVALTLLAGLSCSQPPAMVSSNKIGASKDAKPDVKDQVEDDDQKSSDDEDMADKEDEKVEDKDADKDKEDDKVPDPVVMEPAKEPEKSKFVPCVDQTDKCHPHVFVMADEPLHKILLVNLDDPSKDWDLDVPGGARDLQLIGDNKVLVGTLDGPGGYHEVDLTTGKILKSVTGFGGVQAVQRLANGNTLVMGSGLDGGRGMVVLEVDGNKKILSKKEFPNVRDGRMVRQTKAGTFLM
;
A
#
# COMPACT_ATOMS: atom_id res chain seq x y z
N MET A 1 60.85 23.19 37.29
CA MET A 1 60.41 24.61 37.29
C MET A 1 59.76 24.84 35.92
N ALA A 2 58.55 25.34 35.71
CA ALA A 2 57.49 25.86 36.55
C ALA A 2 56.14 25.43 35.91
N ARG A 3 55.14 25.18 36.77
CA ARG A 3 53.75 24.87 36.40
C ARG A 3 53.00 26.17 36.16
N THR A 4 52.13 26.22 35.15
CA THR A 4 51.14 27.30 35.01
C THR A 4 49.74 26.69 35.01
N LEU A 5 49.06 26.89 36.15
CA LEU A 5 47.61 26.77 36.34
C LEU A 5 46.90 27.92 35.59
N PHE A 6 45.64 27.75 35.20
CA PHE A 6 44.52 28.60 35.66
C PHE A 6 43.13 28.20 35.07
N LYS A 7 42.16 28.00 35.99
CA LYS A 7 40.68 28.24 35.99
C LYS A 7 39.85 27.75 34.78
N SER A 8 38.86 26.85 34.90
CA SER A 8 37.69 26.73 35.81
C SER A 8 36.72 27.93 35.80
N LEU A 9 35.70 27.87 34.93
CA LEU A 9 34.37 28.48 35.10
C LEU A 9 33.35 27.34 34.88
N SER A 10 32.68 26.87 35.92
CA SER A 10 31.45 27.39 36.55
C SER A 10 30.17 26.89 35.87
N VAL A 11 29.47 26.11 36.67
CA VAL A 11 28.22 25.38 36.49
C VAL A 11 27.03 26.34 36.42
N LEU A 12 26.00 25.98 35.64
CA LEU A 12 24.61 26.34 35.94
C LEU A 12 23.66 25.23 35.43
N PRO A 13 22.83 24.63 36.30
CA PRO A 13 21.80 23.70 35.90
C PRO A 13 20.48 24.45 35.66
N VAL A 14 19.85 24.24 34.50
CA VAL A 14 18.46 24.64 34.29
C VAL A 14 17.58 23.44 34.64
N ALA A 15 17.01 23.48 35.84
CA ALA A 15 15.88 22.64 36.22
C ALA A 15 14.60 23.30 35.70
N LEU A 16 13.84 22.58 34.88
CA LEU A 16 12.47 22.94 34.52
C LEU A 16 11.56 21.75 34.84
N THR A 17 10.79 21.91 35.91
CA THR A 17 9.73 21.01 36.38
C THR A 17 8.35 21.52 35.98
N LEU A 18 7.40 20.58 35.88
CA LEU A 18 5.92 20.71 35.87
C LEU A 18 5.30 21.07 34.49
N LEU A 19 4.22 20.44 34.00
CA LEU A 19 3.09 19.78 34.66
C LEU A 19 2.59 18.52 33.91
N ALA A 20 2.11 17.57 34.70
CA ALA A 20 1.17 16.54 34.29
C ALA A 20 -0.23 17.13 34.03
N GLY A 21 -0.86 16.69 32.95
CA GLY A 21 -2.25 16.99 32.61
C GLY A 21 -2.84 15.82 31.83
N LEU A 22 -3.22 14.76 32.55
CA LEU A 22 -4.10 13.70 32.03
C LEU A 22 -5.50 14.31 31.85
N SER A 23 -5.90 14.51 30.60
CA SER A 23 -7.30 14.77 30.24
C SER A 23 -7.78 13.63 29.37
N CYS A 24 -8.66 12.80 29.94
CA CYS A 24 -9.38 11.76 29.23
C CYS A 24 -10.36 12.43 28.25
N SER A 25 -9.99 12.50 26.97
CA SER A 25 -10.92 12.85 25.90
C SER A 25 -11.80 11.64 25.59
N GLN A 26 -13.11 11.79 25.79
CA GLN A 26 -14.13 10.89 25.27
C GLN A 26 -13.99 10.72 23.74
N PRO A 27 -14.31 9.54 23.19
CA PRO A 27 -14.42 9.36 21.75
C PRO A 27 -15.64 10.14 21.21
N PRO A 28 -15.54 10.75 20.01
CA PRO A 28 -16.67 11.41 19.37
C PRO A 28 -17.76 10.41 18.98
N ALA A 29 -19.01 10.84 19.16
CA ALA A 29 -20.19 10.10 18.72
C ALA A 29 -20.20 9.96 17.19
N MET A 30 -20.43 8.73 16.70
CA MET A 30 -20.64 8.48 15.28
C MET A 30 -21.95 9.13 14.82
N VAL A 31 -21.84 10.14 13.97
CA VAL A 31 -22.97 10.75 13.26
C VAL A 31 -23.38 9.81 12.14
N SER A 32 -24.60 9.27 12.26
CA SER A 32 -25.28 8.51 11.21
C SER A 32 -25.80 9.49 10.16
N SER A 33 -25.15 9.53 9.00
CA SER A 33 -25.59 10.33 7.85
C SER A 33 -26.40 9.47 6.89
N ASN A 34 -27.69 9.35 7.18
CA ASN A 34 -28.70 8.92 6.21
C ASN A 34 -29.45 10.17 5.71
N LYS A 35 -29.13 10.64 4.49
CA LYS A 35 -30.04 11.40 3.61
C LYS A 35 -29.36 11.76 2.29
N ILE A 36 -29.65 10.99 1.23
CA ILE A 36 -29.54 11.47 -0.14
C ILE A 36 -30.86 12.18 -0.44
N GLY A 37 -30.82 13.51 -0.42
CA GLY A 37 -31.89 14.38 -0.92
C GLY A 37 -31.51 14.85 -2.31
N ALA A 38 -32.41 14.63 -3.27
CA ALA A 38 -32.32 15.14 -4.63
C ALA A 38 -32.31 16.68 -4.64
N SER A 39 -31.43 17.27 -5.45
CA SER A 39 -31.56 18.65 -5.89
C SER A 39 -31.62 18.68 -7.41
N LYS A 40 -32.72 19.23 -7.91
CA LYS A 40 -32.91 19.70 -9.27
C LYS A 40 -32.21 21.07 -9.42
N ASP A 41 -32.10 21.48 -10.67
CA ASP A 41 -31.87 22.86 -11.15
C ASP A 41 -30.42 23.33 -11.29
N ALA A 42 -29.88 23.15 -12.50
CA ALA A 42 -29.02 24.14 -13.14
C ALA A 42 -29.11 24.01 -14.67
N LYS A 43 -29.78 24.99 -15.31
CA LYS A 43 -29.63 25.31 -16.74
C LYS A 43 -28.25 25.95 -16.96
N PRO A 44 -27.70 25.79 -18.17
CA PRO A 44 -27.18 26.96 -18.86
C PRO A 44 -27.70 27.06 -20.30
N ASP A 45 -28.14 28.27 -20.64
CA ASP A 45 -28.30 28.75 -22.01
C ASP A 45 -26.91 28.93 -22.65
N VAL A 46 -26.69 28.30 -23.81
CA VAL A 46 -25.64 28.67 -24.75
C VAL A 46 -26.27 28.72 -26.14
N LYS A 47 -26.25 29.91 -26.75
CA LYS A 47 -26.54 30.15 -28.16
C LYS A 47 -25.23 30.26 -28.93
N ASP A 48 -25.17 29.49 -30.00
CA ASP A 48 -24.62 29.75 -31.33
C ASP A 48 -23.39 30.66 -31.48
N GLN A 49 -22.33 30.12 -32.08
CA GLN A 49 -21.93 30.52 -33.43
C GLN A 49 -21.00 29.48 -34.09
N VAL A 50 -21.12 29.46 -35.41
CA VAL A 50 -20.68 28.51 -36.43
C VAL A 50 -19.28 28.84 -36.95
N GLU A 51 -18.57 27.81 -37.47
CA GLU A 51 -17.67 27.78 -38.65
C GLU A 51 -16.73 26.56 -38.46
N ASP A 52 -17.05 25.44 -39.11
CA ASP A 52 -16.55 25.01 -40.43
C ASP A 52 -15.06 24.66 -40.42
N ASP A 53 -14.76 23.35 -40.50
CA ASP A 53 -13.75 22.88 -41.46
C ASP A 53 -13.87 21.36 -41.69
N ASP A 54 -14.04 21.05 -42.97
CA ASP A 54 -14.09 19.74 -43.60
C ASP A 54 -12.82 18.91 -43.35
N GLN A 55 -12.97 17.61 -43.08
CA GLN A 55 -12.21 16.58 -43.81
C GLN A 55 -12.65 15.13 -43.50
N LYS A 56 -13.27 14.53 -44.53
CA LYS A 56 -12.87 13.25 -45.13
C LYS A 56 -13.01 11.98 -44.26
N SER A 57 -14.18 11.34 -44.37
CA SER A 57 -14.34 9.90 -44.11
C SER A 57 -14.86 9.23 -45.38
N SER A 58 -14.06 8.31 -45.92
CA SER A 58 -14.47 7.37 -46.96
C SER A 58 -15.28 6.24 -46.33
N ASP A 59 -16.52 6.12 -46.80
CA ASP A 59 -17.29 4.92 -47.12
C ASP A 59 -16.66 3.56 -46.75
N ASP A 60 -17.36 2.83 -45.88
CA ASP A 60 -17.48 1.38 -45.94
C ASP A 60 -18.86 1.02 -45.35
N GLU A 61 -19.85 0.87 -46.24
CA GLU A 61 -21.10 0.13 -45.98
C GLU A 61 -20.92 -1.31 -46.46
N ASP A 62 -21.30 -2.28 -45.63
CA ASP A 62 -22.07 -3.48 -46.00
C ASP A 62 -22.30 -4.31 -44.71
N MET A 63 -23.50 -4.29 -44.12
CA MET A 63 -24.72 -5.05 -44.47
C MET A 63 -24.71 -6.53 -44.03
N ALA A 64 -25.80 -6.85 -43.32
CA ALA A 64 -26.55 -8.11 -43.32
C ALA A 64 -26.39 -9.10 -42.13
N ASP A 65 -27.42 -9.04 -41.27
CA ASP A 65 -28.37 -10.11 -40.95
C ASP A 65 -27.93 -11.37 -40.18
N LYS A 66 -28.62 -11.60 -39.05
CA LYS A 66 -29.39 -12.81 -38.72
C LYS A 66 -29.98 -12.70 -37.31
N GLU A 67 -31.30 -12.50 -37.20
CA GLU A 67 -32.38 -13.51 -37.16
C GLU A 67 -32.69 -13.98 -35.73
N ASP A 68 -33.87 -13.57 -35.29
CA ASP A 68 -34.59 -14.00 -34.11
C ASP A 68 -34.99 -15.48 -34.22
N GLU A 69 -34.83 -16.26 -33.15
CA GLU A 69 -35.67 -17.45 -32.94
C GLU A 69 -36.29 -17.46 -31.54
N LYS A 70 -37.62 -17.42 -31.59
CA LYS A 70 -38.59 -17.57 -30.51
C LYS A 70 -38.98 -19.06 -30.46
N VAL A 71 -38.89 -19.72 -29.30
CA VAL A 71 -39.48 -21.05 -29.10
C VAL A 71 -40.33 -21.03 -27.84
N GLU A 72 -41.64 -21.23 -28.03
CA GLU A 72 -42.66 -21.47 -27.01
C GLU A 72 -42.99 -22.98 -26.94
N ASP A 73 -43.30 -23.41 -25.71
CA ASP A 73 -44.20 -24.49 -25.26
C ASP A 73 -44.06 -25.93 -25.79
N LYS A 74 -44.00 -26.91 -24.86
CA LYS A 74 -45.19 -27.67 -24.38
C LYS A 74 -44.85 -28.86 -23.46
N ASP A 75 -45.84 -29.10 -22.60
CA ASP A 75 -46.10 -30.19 -21.65
C ASP A 75 -45.69 -31.63 -22.05
N ALA A 76 -45.34 -32.46 -21.05
CA ALA A 76 -46.13 -33.63 -20.61
C ALA A 76 -45.38 -34.54 -19.60
N ASP A 77 -45.94 -34.60 -18.38
CA ASP A 77 -46.39 -35.78 -17.61
C ASP A 77 -45.55 -37.09 -17.48
N LYS A 78 -45.47 -37.54 -16.21
CA LYS A 78 -45.24 -38.89 -15.65
C LYS A 78 -43.85 -39.53 -15.72
N ASP A 79 -43.23 -39.72 -14.55
CA ASP A 79 -43.34 -40.99 -13.81
C ASP A 79 -42.99 -40.77 -12.31
N LYS A 80 -43.85 -41.32 -11.44
CA LYS A 80 -43.63 -41.35 -9.98
C LYS A 80 -42.96 -42.67 -9.65
N GLU A 81 -41.71 -42.61 -9.21
CA GLU A 81 -41.03 -43.72 -8.53
C GLU A 81 -40.94 -43.38 -7.04
N ASP A 82 -41.47 -44.29 -6.22
CA ASP A 82 -41.51 -44.18 -4.76
C ASP A 82 -40.11 -44.41 -4.17
N ASP A 83 -39.31 -43.35 -4.09
CA ASP A 83 -38.07 -43.35 -3.33
C ASP A 83 -38.38 -43.24 -1.83
N LYS A 84 -38.19 -44.35 -1.12
CA LYS A 84 -38.17 -44.40 0.34
C LYS A 84 -37.09 -43.46 0.87
N VAL A 85 -37.50 -42.37 1.49
CA VAL A 85 -36.64 -41.50 2.28
C VAL A 85 -35.96 -42.34 3.37
N PRO A 86 -34.63 -42.51 3.36
CA PRO A 86 -33.93 -43.14 4.47
C PRO A 86 -34.07 -42.25 5.71
N ASP A 87 -34.30 -42.87 6.87
CA ASP A 87 -34.46 -42.17 8.14
C ASP A 87 -33.33 -41.14 8.34
N PRO A 88 -33.63 -39.94 8.85
CA PRO A 88 -32.64 -38.90 9.06
C PRO A 88 -31.57 -39.42 10.00
N VAL A 89 -30.35 -39.61 9.45
CA VAL A 89 -29.17 -39.94 10.25
C VAL A 89 -28.96 -38.78 11.20
N VAL A 90 -29.27 -39.01 12.48
CA VAL A 90 -28.96 -38.10 13.58
C VAL A 90 -27.44 -38.04 13.66
N MET A 91 -26.84 -37.09 12.96
CA MET A 91 -25.42 -36.80 13.10
C MET A 91 -25.23 -36.28 14.52
N GLU A 92 -24.43 -37.00 15.31
CA GLU A 92 -23.96 -36.49 16.59
C GLU A 92 -23.33 -35.11 16.36
N PRO A 93 -23.60 -34.12 17.23
CA PRO A 93 -23.08 -32.78 17.05
C PRO A 93 -21.56 -32.86 16.90
N ALA A 94 -21.06 -32.42 15.73
CA ALA A 94 -19.64 -32.38 15.44
C ALA A 94 -18.95 -31.63 16.59
N LYS A 95 -18.11 -32.36 17.33
CA LYS A 95 -17.34 -31.82 18.44
C LYS A 95 -16.60 -30.60 17.89
N GLU A 96 -16.93 -29.42 18.39
CA GLU A 96 -16.31 -28.17 17.94
C GLU A 96 -14.79 -28.37 17.94
N PRO A 97 -14.08 -28.07 16.82
CA PRO A 97 -12.65 -28.19 16.81
C PRO A 97 -12.12 -27.32 17.94
N GLU A 98 -11.44 -27.94 18.91
CA GLU A 98 -10.83 -27.21 20.02
C GLU A 98 -10.01 -26.08 19.39
N LYS A 99 -10.42 -24.84 19.66
CA LYS A 99 -9.65 -23.66 19.25
C LYS A 99 -8.23 -23.91 19.71
N SER A 100 -7.32 -24.12 18.76
CA SER A 100 -5.92 -24.38 19.07
C SER A 100 -5.46 -23.23 19.96
N LYS A 101 -5.18 -23.53 21.22
CA LYS A 101 -4.70 -22.52 22.15
C LYS A 101 -3.36 -22.07 21.60
N PHE A 102 -3.34 -20.86 21.06
CA PHE A 102 -2.11 -20.19 20.68
C PHE A 102 -1.18 -20.24 21.89
N VAL A 103 -0.05 -20.96 21.75
CA VAL A 103 1.00 -21.00 22.77
C VAL A 103 2.05 -20.00 22.30
N PRO A 104 2.13 -18.81 22.90
CA PRO A 104 3.15 -17.83 22.55
C PRO A 104 4.54 -18.45 22.72
N CYS A 105 5.46 -18.22 21.78
CA CYS A 105 6.87 -18.53 21.97
C CYS A 105 7.39 -17.66 23.13
N VAL A 106 7.41 -18.21 24.35
CA VAL A 106 7.92 -17.50 25.53
C VAL A 106 9.44 -17.47 25.60
N ASP A 107 10.13 -18.36 24.85
CA ASP A 107 11.58 -18.47 24.84
C ASP A 107 12.16 -18.19 23.45
N GLN A 108 12.87 -17.06 23.29
CA GLN A 108 13.69 -16.76 22.12
C GLN A 108 14.95 -17.64 22.13
N THR A 109 14.81 -18.89 21.69
CA THR A 109 15.93 -19.80 21.43
C THR A 109 16.11 -19.96 19.92
N ASP A 110 17.22 -20.54 19.47
CA ASP A 110 17.44 -20.94 18.07
C ASP A 110 16.34 -21.87 17.50
N LYS A 111 15.38 -22.31 18.34
CA LYS A 111 14.20 -23.10 17.96
C LYS A 111 12.90 -22.28 17.80
N CYS A 112 12.83 -21.03 18.29
CA CYS A 112 11.69 -20.11 18.11
C CYS A 112 12.23 -18.78 17.58
N HIS A 113 12.20 -18.60 16.26
CA HIS A 113 12.40 -17.27 15.68
C HIS A 113 11.13 -16.44 15.88
N PRO A 114 11.25 -15.14 16.19
CA PRO A 114 10.08 -14.29 16.33
C PRO A 114 9.26 -14.31 15.04
N HIS A 115 7.97 -14.57 15.18
CA HIS A 115 7.03 -14.70 14.09
C HIS A 115 6.45 -13.33 13.74
N VAL A 116 7.33 -12.42 13.31
CA VAL A 116 6.98 -11.06 12.94
C VAL A 116 7.16 -10.88 11.43
N PHE A 117 6.14 -10.36 10.76
CA PHE A 117 6.24 -9.99 9.36
C PHE A 117 5.68 -8.60 9.11
N VAL A 118 6.23 -7.95 8.09
CA VAL A 118 5.78 -6.63 7.63
C VAL A 118 5.24 -6.81 6.23
N MET A 119 4.10 -6.18 5.95
CA MET A 119 3.43 -6.28 4.66
C MET A 119 2.93 -4.91 4.20
N ALA A 120 2.81 -4.78 2.89
CA ALA A 120 2.16 -3.64 2.26
C ALA A 120 0.79 -4.10 1.75
N ASP A 121 -0.25 -3.37 2.12
CA ASP A 121 -1.60 -3.51 1.61
C ASP A 121 -1.87 -2.34 0.66
N GLU A 122 -1.70 -2.60 -0.64
CA GLU A 122 -1.85 -1.58 -1.67
C GLU A 122 -3.28 -1.01 -1.70
N PRO A 123 -4.38 -1.81 -1.74
CA PRO A 123 -5.74 -1.28 -1.74
C PRO A 123 -6.13 -0.49 -0.49
N LEU A 124 -5.60 -0.85 0.69
CA LEU A 124 -5.86 -0.11 1.93
C LEU A 124 -4.90 1.06 2.15
N HIS A 125 -3.92 1.23 1.27
CA HIS A 125 -2.90 2.29 1.35
C HIS A 125 -2.11 2.23 2.66
N LYS A 126 -1.79 1.02 3.13
CA LYS A 126 -1.16 0.79 4.44
C LYS A 126 0.07 -0.09 4.34
N ILE A 127 0.94 0.05 5.33
CA ILE A 127 1.84 -1.03 5.73
C ILE A 127 1.43 -1.51 7.11
N LEU A 128 1.64 -2.80 7.37
CA LEU A 128 1.29 -3.43 8.63
C LEU A 128 2.49 -4.21 9.13
N LEU A 129 2.70 -4.18 10.44
CA LEU A 129 3.49 -5.18 11.14
C LEU A 129 2.54 -6.09 11.91
N VAL A 130 2.70 -7.39 11.69
CA VAL A 130 1.98 -8.42 12.41
C VAL A 130 2.98 -9.20 13.23
N ASN A 131 2.77 -9.23 14.53
CA ASN A 131 3.54 -9.98 15.49
C ASN A 131 2.70 -11.15 16.01
N LEU A 132 2.95 -12.33 15.46
CA LEU A 132 2.20 -13.51 15.84
C LEU A 132 2.48 -13.91 17.30
N ASP A 133 3.66 -13.62 17.85
CA ASP A 133 4.01 -13.96 19.24
C ASP A 133 3.36 -13.02 20.27
N ASP A 134 3.15 -11.76 19.91
CA ASP A 134 2.55 -10.72 20.75
C ASP A 134 1.76 -9.70 19.90
N PRO A 135 0.47 -9.97 19.64
CA PRO A 135 -0.38 -9.09 18.83
C PRO A 135 -0.59 -7.69 19.42
N SER A 136 -0.27 -7.46 20.70
CA SER A 136 -0.32 -6.10 21.28
C SER A 136 0.76 -5.17 20.70
N LYS A 137 1.72 -5.73 19.98
CA LYS A 137 2.77 -5.02 19.24
C LYS A 137 2.46 -4.82 17.77
N ASP A 138 1.29 -5.28 17.30
CA ASP A 138 0.84 -5.02 15.94
C ASP A 138 0.64 -3.50 15.74
N TRP A 139 0.92 -3.04 14.53
CA TRP A 139 0.62 -1.68 14.12
C TRP A 139 0.41 -1.61 12.61
N ASP A 140 -0.32 -0.59 12.19
CA ASP A 140 -0.45 -0.19 10.80
C ASP A 140 -0.08 1.29 10.64
N LEU A 141 0.38 1.62 9.44
CA LEU A 141 0.74 2.97 9.04
C LEU A 141 0.13 3.26 7.68
N ASP A 142 -0.63 4.35 7.59
CA ASP A 142 -1.09 4.88 6.31
C ASP A 142 0.09 5.40 5.49
N VAL A 143 0.19 4.95 4.25
CA VAL A 143 1.16 5.41 3.26
C VAL A 143 0.38 6.11 2.15
N PRO A 144 0.58 7.43 1.92
CA PRO A 144 -0.12 8.14 0.84
C PRO A 144 0.06 7.44 -0.51
N GLY A 145 -1.05 7.17 -1.20
CA GLY A 145 -1.09 6.39 -2.46
C GLY A 145 -0.75 4.92 -2.35
N GLY A 146 -0.51 4.42 -1.14
CA GLY A 146 -0.13 3.05 -0.89
C GLY A 146 1.33 2.76 -1.14
N ALA A 147 1.70 1.54 -0.79
CA ALA A 147 3.02 0.97 -0.94
C ALA A 147 2.92 -0.32 -1.74
N ARG A 148 3.85 -0.53 -2.69
CA ARG A 148 3.97 -1.77 -3.46
C ARG A 148 5.18 -2.60 -3.08
N ASP A 149 6.17 -1.96 -2.48
CA ASP A 149 7.46 -2.57 -2.21
C ASP A 149 8.03 -2.13 -0.87
N LEU A 150 8.71 -3.08 -0.24
CA LEU A 150 9.31 -2.98 1.09
C LEU A 150 10.70 -3.59 1.06
N GLN A 151 11.61 -3.01 1.84
CA GLN A 151 12.90 -3.62 2.12
C GLN A 151 13.33 -3.38 3.56
N LEU A 152 13.70 -4.45 4.27
CA LEU A 152 14.43 -4.29 5.54
C LEU A 152 15.80 -3.68 5.26
N ILE A 153 16.13 -2.59 5.95
CA ILE A 153 17.38 -1.84 5.73
C ILE A 153 18.32 -1.85 6.94
N GLY A 154 18.04 -2.70 7.93
CA GLY A 154 18.76 -2.74 9.20
C GLY A 154 18.30 -1.68 10.19
N ASP A 155 18.97 -1.59 11.33
CA ASP A 155 18.72 -0.60 12.39
C ASP A 155 17.25 -0.47 12.82
N ASN A 156 16.52 -1.60 12.81
CA ASN A 156 15.09 -1.65 13.13
C ASN A 156 14.21 -0.81 12.18
N LYS A 157 14.58 -0.72 10.90
CA LYS A 157 13.85 0.06 9.89
C LYS A 157 13.45 -0.75 8.68
N VAL A 158 12.34 -0.32 8.08
CA VAL A 158 11.89 -0.73 6.76
C VAL A 158 11.84 0.47 5.82
N LEU A 159 12.30 0.27 4.58
CA LEU A 159 12.19 1.20 3.48
C LEU A 159 10.90 0.92 2.71
N VAL A 160 10.15 1.96 2.38
CA VAL A 160 8.79 1.86 1.83
C VAL A 160 8.64 2.84 0.67
N GLY A 161 8.20 2.36 -0.51
CA GLY A 161 7.83 3.22 -1.63
C GLY A 161 6.43 3.84 -1.45
N THR A 162 6.18 5.01 -2.04
CA THR A 162 4.87 5.69 -2.05
C THR A 162 4.47 6.11 -3.47
N LEU A 163 3.20 5.89 -3.83
CA LEU A 163 2.71 6.05 -5.20
C LEU A 163 2.09 7.42 -5.52
N ASP A 164 1.54 8.15 -4.54
CA ASP A 164 0.75 9.37 -4.81
C ASP A 164 1.49 10.68 -4.51
N GLY A 165 0.91 11.78 -5.02
CA GLY A 165 1.38 13.14 -4.78
C GLY A 165 2.81 13.34 -5.29
N PRO A 166 3.74 13.88 -4.49
CA PRO A 166 5.14 13.98 -4.92
C PRO A 166 5.81 12.59 -5.05
N GLY A 167 5.22 11.53 -4.47
CA GLY A 167 5.77 10.17 -4.41
C GLY A 167 7.18 10.11 -3.82
N GLY A 168 7.83 8.94 -3.87
CA GLY A 168 9.17 8.75 -3.31
C GLY A 168 9.25 7.58 -2.32
N TYR A 169 9.97 7.76 -1.21
CA TYR A 169 10.10 6.72 -0.21
C TYR A 169 10.15 7.24 1.22
N HIS A 170 9.86 6.34 2.15
CA HIS A 170 9.93 6.52 3.59
C HIS A 170 10.87 5.51 4.23
N GLU A 171 11.56 5.92 5.30
CA GLU A 171 12.14 5.00 6.27
C GLU A 171 11.21 4.97 7.49
N VAL A 172 10.73 3.80 7.85
CA VAL A 172 9.78 3.58 8.95
C VAL A 172 10.46 2.78 10.06
N ASP A 173 10.30 3.22 11.31
CA ASP A 173 10.73 2.49 12.49
C ASP A 173 9.81 1.28 12.75
N LEU A 174 10.39 0.09 12.86
CA LEU A 174 9.63 -1.15 13.03
C LEU A 174 9.04 -1.32 14.43
N THR A 175 9.56 -0.64 15.44
CA THR A 175 9.01 -0.74 16.80
C THR A 175 7.76 0.11 16.96
N THR A 176 7.74 1.28 16.35
CA THR A 176 6.71 2.29 16.57
C THR A 176 5.76 2.50 15.40
N GLY A 177 6.09 1.97 14.22
CA GLY A 177 5.34 2.20 12.98
C GLY A 177 5.43 3.63 12.46
N LYS A 178 6.37 4.44 12.96
CA LYS A 178 6.48 5.87 12.62
C LYS A 178 7.44 6.10 11.47
N ILE A 179 7.08 7.02 10.58
CA ILE A 179 7.99 7.54 9.55
C ILE A 179 9.10 8.34 10.24
N LEU A 180 10.34 7.89 10.09
CA LEU A 180 11.53 8.58 10.57
C LEU A 180 12.09 9.57 9.54
N LYS A 181 11.94 9.24 8.26
CA LYS A 181 12.47 10.02 7.14
C LYS A 181 11.59 9.86 5.91
N SER A 182 11.43 10.95 5.17
CA SER A 182 10.75 10.98 3.88
C SER A 182 11.66 11.63 2.84
N VAL A 183 11.77 11.01 1.67
CA VAL A 183 12.48 11.56 0.51
C VAL A 183 11.54 11.49 -0.68
N THR A 184 10.97 12.64 -1.04
CA THR A 184 9.83 12.72 -1.97
C THR A 184 10.08 13.63 -3.17
N GLY A 185 9.18 13.56 -4.15
CA GLY A 185 9.19 14.41 -5.34
C GLY A 185 9.94 13.79 -6.51
N PHE A 186 9.82 12.47 -6.65
CA PHE A 186 10.28 11.71 -7.81
C PHE A 186 9.12 11.30 -8.73
N GLY A 187 7.87 11.36 -8.25
CA GLY A 187 6.72 10.66 -8.82
C GLY A 187 6.45 9.34 -8.09
N GLY A 188 5.42 8.61 -8.52
CA GLY A 188 4.97 7.37 -7.85
C GLY A 188 6.00 6.25 -7.92
N VAL A 189 6.63 5.95 -6.77
CA VAL A 189 7.69 4.94 -6.66
C VAL A 189 7.08 3.60 -6.32
N GLN A 190 7.18 2.68 -7.27
CA GLN A 190 6.63 1.33 -7.19
C GLN A 190 7.60 0.33 -6.56
N ALA A 191 8.91 0.52 -6.75
CA ALA A 191 9.95 -0.31 -6.14
C ALA A 191 11.06 0.53 -5.50
N VAL A 192 11.58 0.03 -4.37
CA VAL A 192 12.64 0.67 -3.59
C VAL A 192 13.72 -0.34 -3.19
N GLN A 193 14.98 0.07 -3.25
CA GLN A 193 16.09 -0.76 -2.80
C GLN A 193 17.25 0.10 -2.27
N ARG A 194 17.51 0.02 -0.96
CA ARG A 194 18.78 0.44 -0.35
C ARG A 194 19.91 -0.47 -0.85
N LEU A 195 20.93 0.16 -1.39
CA LEU A 195 22.16 -0.46 -1.87
C LEU A 195 23.21 -0.53 -0.77
N ALA A 196 24.21 -1.42 -0.95
CA ALA A 196 25.30 -1.61 0.00
C ALA A 196 26.17 -0.34 0.20
N ASN A 197 26.20 0.56 -0.78
CA ASN A 197 26.91 1.84 -0.70
C ASN A 197 26.11 2.91 0.09
N GLY A 198 24.92 2.60 0.58
CA GLY A 198 24.04 3.52 1.30
C GLY A 198 23.10 4.35 0.42
N ASN A 199 23.25 4.31 -0.91
CA ASN A 199 22.33 4.95 -1.85
C ASN A 199 21.02 4.16 -1.96
N THR A 200 19.98 4.80 -2.48
CA THR A 200 18.68 4.16 -2.69
C THR A 200 18.37 4.13 -4.18
N LEU A 201 18.01 2.96 -4.70
CA LEU A 201 17.31 2.87 -5.97
C LEU A 201 15.83 3.11 -5.72
N VAL A 202 15.26 3.98 -6.54
CA VAL A 202 13.82 4.14 -6.69
C VAL A 202 13.44 3.83 -8.11
N MET A 203 12.31 3.15 -8.29
CA MET A 203 11.75 2.87 -9.60
C MET A 203 10.27 3.19 -9.65
N GLY A 204 9.83 3.70 -10.79
CA GLY A 204 8.42 3.87 -11.13
C GLY A 204 8.26 4.31 -12.58
N SER A 205 7.02 4.37 -13.03
CA SER A 205 6.69 4.93 -14.35
C SER A 205 6.92 6.44 -14.34
N GLY A 206 7.68 6.94 -15.32
CA GLY A 206 7.84 8.37 -15.55
C GLY A 206 8.54 9.15 -14.43
N LEU A 207 9.32 8.48 -13.57
CA LEU A 207 10.01 9.18 -12.48
C LEU A 207 10.90 10.31 -13.03
N ASP A 208 10.89 11.45 -12.35
CA ASP A 208 11.68 12.62 -12.73
C ASP A 208 11.44 13.01 -14.21
N GLY A 209 10.20 12.88 -14.69
CA GLY A 209 9.82 13.22 -16.08
C GLY A 209 10.42 12.31 -17.16
N GLY A 210 10.98 11.15 -16.80
CA GLY A 210 11.51 10.18 -17.77
C GLY A 210 10.41 9.45 -18.54
N ARG A 211 10.80 8.62 -19.53
CA ARG A 211 9.85 7.83 -20.33
C ARG A 211 9.82 6.35 -19.94
N GLY A 212 8.62 5.78 -19.90
CA GLY A 212 8.42 4.37 -19.54
C GLY A 212 8.78 4.10 -18.07
N MET A 213 9.35 2.94 -17.79
CA MET A 213 9.91 2.65 -16.47
C MET A 213 11.25 3.38 -16.30
N VAL A 214 11.44 3.99 -15.13
CA VAL A 214 12.65 4.75 -14.81
C VAL A 214 13.25 4.20 -13.52
N VAL A 215 14.56 3.92 -13.54
CA VAL A 215 15.37 3.69 -12.33
C VAL A 215 16.16 4.94 -12.04
N LEU A 216 16.08 5.43 -10.81
CA LEU A 216 16.98 6.45 -10.28
C LEU A 216 17.80 5.86 -9.15
N GLU A 217 19.12 6.08 -9.16
CA GLU A 217 19.93 5.94 -7.95
C GLU A 217 20.03 7.32 -7.31
N VAL A 218 19.65 7.42 -6.04
CA VAL A 218 19.62 8.67 -5.29
C VAL A 218 20.38 8.54 -3.99
N ASP A 219 21.00 9.65 -3.56
CA ASP A 219 21.58 9.72 -2.22
C ASP A 219 20.51 9.98 -1.14
N GLY A 220 20.95 10.03 0.12
CA GLY A 220 20.08 10.33 1.25
C GLY A 220 19.49 11.75 1.26
N ASN A 221 19.92 12.65 0.37
CA ASN A 221 19.51 14.05 0.26
C ASN A 221 18.68 14.32 -1.01
N LYS A 222 18.13 13.27 -1.64
CA LYS A 222 17.35 13.35 -2.89
C LYS A 222 18.17 13.71 -4.14
N LYS A 223 19.50 13.75 -4.06
CA LYS A 223 20.31 14.01 -5.25
C LYS A 223 20.27 12.78 -6.16
N ILE A 224 19.85 12.96 -7.40
CA ILE A 224 19.91 11.92 -8.43
C ILE A 224 21.37 11.75 -8.86
N LEU A 225 21.90 10.55 -8.66
CA LEU A 225 23.27 10.16 -9.00
C LEU A 225 23.32 9.45 -10.35
N SER A 226 22.29 8.66 -10.66
CA SER A 226 22.13 8.03 -11.98
C SER A 226 20.65 7.89 -12.34
N LYS A 227 20.37 7.89 -13.65
CA LYS A 227 19.03 7.71 -14.24
C LYS A 227 19.13 6.73 -15.40
N LYS A 228 18.25 5.73 -15.41
CA LYS A 228 18.11 4.77 -16.51
C LYS A 228 16.65 4.68 -16.90
N GLU A 229 16.38 4.90 -18.18
CA GLU A 229 15.03 4.83 -18.74
C GLU A 229 14.85 3.56 -19.55
N PHE A 230 13.65 2.98 -19.45
CA PHE A 230 13.21 1.82 -20.19
C PHE A 230 11.90 2.18 -20.91
N PRO A 231 11.96 2.91 -22.05
CA PRO A 231 10.78 3.51 -22.68
C PRO A 231 9.72 2.51 -23.14
N ASN A 232 10.14 1.28 -23.41
CA ASN A 232 9.29 0.20 -23.92
C ASN A 232 8.83 -0.76 -22.81
N VAL A 233 9.24 -0.55 -21.56
CA VAL A 233 8.76 -1.31 -20.41
C VAL A 233 7.59 -0.55 -19.80
N ARG A 234 6.47 -1.24 -19.62
CA ARG A 234 5.25 -0.74 -18.99
C ARG A 234 4.95 -1.61 -17.78
N ASP A 235 4.27 -1.03 -16.80
CA ASP A 235 3.72 -1.73 -15.63
C ASP A 235 4.73 -2.55 -14.80
N GLY A 236 6.01 -2.13 -14.81
CA GLY A 236 7.05 -2.75 -13.98
C GLY A 236 6.80 -2.47 -12.51
N ARG A 237 6.34 -3.46 -11.74
CA ARG A 237 6.03 -3.29 -10.32
C ARG A 237 7.26 -3.41 -9.43
N MET A 238 7.94 -4.55 -9.51
CA MET A 238 9.03 -4.93 -8.61
C MET A 238 10.32 -5.03 -9.40
N VAL A 239 11.32 -4.24 -9.01
CA VAL A 239 12.64 -4.30 -9.64
C VAL A 239 13.75 -4.41 -8.64
N ARG A 240 14.73 -5.24 -8.99
CA ARG A 240 15.94 -5.48 -8.20
C ARG A 240 17.16 -5.34 -9.07
N GLN A 241 18.16 -4.63 -8.56
CA GLN A 241 19.48 -4.63 -9.16
C GLN A 241 20.20 -5.93 -8.82
N THR A 242 20.78 -6.57 -9.83
CA THR A 242 21.64 -7.75 -9.64
C THR A 242 23.05 -7.33 -9.25
N LYS A 243 23.86 -8.28 -8.78
CA LYS A 243 25.29 -8.05 -8.51
C LYS A 243 26.09 -7.58 -9.74
N ALA A 244 25.60 -7.85 -10.95
CA ALA A 244 26.23 -7.42 -12.20
C ALA A 244 25.83 -5.98 -12.60
N GLY A 245 25.03 -5.28 -11.80
CA GLY A 245 24.55 -3.93 -12.11
C GLY A 245 23.44 -3.89 -13.17
N THR A 246 22.88 -5.04 -13.54
CA THR A 246 21.68 -5.18 -14.38
C THR A 246 20.41 -5.18 -13.52
N PHE A 247 19.24 -5.12 -14.15
CA PHE A 247 17.95 -5.10 -13.45
C PHE A 247 17.13 -6.34 -13.80
N LEU A 248 16.52 -6.93 -12.79
CA LEU A 248 15.43 -7.90 -12.94
C LEU A 248 14.12 -7.13 -12.85
N MET A 249 13.35 -7.18 -13.93
CA MET A 249 12.11 -6.42 -14.12
C MET A 249 11.02 -7.31 -14.71
#